data_AF-A0A656YW53-F1
#
_entry.id   AF-A0A656YW53-F1
#
_cell.length_a   1.000
_cell.length_b   1.000
_cell.length_c   1.000
_cell.angle_alpha   90.00
_cell.angle_beta   90.00
_cell.angle_gamma   90.00
#
_symmetry.space_group_name_H-M   'P 1'
#
loop_
_entity.id
_entity.type
_entity.pdbx_description
1 polymer ?
#
loop_
_entity_poly.entity_id
_entity_poly.type
_entity_poly.pdbx_seq_one_letter_code
_entity_poly.pdbx_strand_id
1 'polypeptide(L)'
;MKQVNIDKINNGVFYDAVLRDFVFSFAEDMKENIFQRFYREKRNSEEKRFAEYLLVELVRTLLCMPPVSFYYILKHEEALRELLGLEKLKTIGNYEDFDRKRKYLKMHLDRIMKRNLKTEDGNLFVLYLTIGEADVNKLRKGKAVKEGLIDLEFLRSMTKGTVVGFQVAYLINLSKLSFEKLKIYSKHAEKKRIWKEMANDKLGTKQGKIKTLLADAGFFAYVNYLDTARLRVIPVIESRSDCK
;
A
#
# COMPACT_ATOMS: atom_id res chain seq x y z
N MET A 1 -31.36 3.77 3.75
CA MET A 1 -30.27 2.78 3.60
C MET A 1 -30.41 1.79 4.77
N LYS A 2 -30.19 0.47 4.59
CA LYS A 2 -30.14 -0.43 5.76
C LYS A 2 -28.84 -0.13 6.54
N GLN A 3 -28.93 0.03 7.87
CA GLN A 3 -27.82 0.31 8.81
C GLN A 3 -26.51 -0.42 8.47
N VAL A 4 -26.66 -1.69 8.07
CA VAL A 4 -25.61 -2.63 7.63
C VAL A 4 -24.61 -2.06 6.63
N ASN A 5 -25.02 -1.12 5.77
CA ASN A 5 -24.14 -0.57 4.74
C ASN A 5 -23.25 0.59 5.22
N ILE A 6 -23.57 1.19 6.36
CA ILE A 6 -22.76 2.24 7.00
C ILE A 6 -21.70 1.56 7.89
N ASP A 7 -22.09 0.56 8.67
CA ASP A 7 -21.17 -0.22 9.51
C ASP A 7 -20.05 -0.87 8.70
N LYS A 8 -20.36 -1.39 7.50
CA LYS A 8 -19.34 -1.95 6.59
C LYS A 8 -18.30 -0.91 6.18
N ILE A 9 -18.72 0.31 5.86
CA ILE A 9 -17.81 1.40 5.48
C ILE A 9 -16.95 1.81 6.67
N ASN A 10 -17.55 1.95 7.86
CA ASN A 10 -16.80 2.28 9.09
C ASN A 10 -15.73 1.21 9.42
N ASN A 11 -15.92 -0.04 8.96
CA ASN A 11 -14.97 -1.13 9.10
C ASN A 11 -13.98 -1.28 7.92
N GLY A 12 -13.94 -0.33 6.98
CA GLY A 12 -13.03 -0.35 5.83
C GLY A 12 -13.47 -1.26 4.67
N VAL A 13 -14.75 -1.63 4.62
CA VAL A 13 -15.34 -2.42 3.54
C VAL A 13 -16.10 -1.52 2.57
N PHE A 14 -15.67 -1.51 1.32
CA PHE A 14 -16.26 -0.71 0.25
C PHE A 14 -17.25 -1.50 -0.61
N TYR A 15 -18.18 -0.77 -1.24
CA TYR A 15 -19.00 -1.26 -2.36
C TYR A 15 -18.30 -0.89 -3.67
N ASP A 16 -18.52 -1.65 -4.75
CA ASP A 16 -17.82 -1.51 -6.04
C ASP A 16 -17.69 -0.07 -6.55
N ALA A 17 -18.76 0.72 -6.49
CA ALA A 17 -18.73 2.13 -6.92
C ALA A 17 -17.82 3.01 -6.05
N VAL A 18 -17.81 2.80 -4.72
CA VAL A 18 -16.96 3.54 -3.77
C VAL A 18 -15.52 3.11 -3.88
N LEU A 19 -15.32 1.81 -4.06
CA LEU A 19 -14.00 1.22 -4.21
C LEU A 19 -13.30 1.81 -5.42
N ARG A 20 -14.00 1.98 -6.54
CA ARG A 20 -13.43 2.55 -7.76
C ARG A 20 -13.00 4.01 -7.57
N ASP A 21 -13.86 4.87 -7.01
CA ASP A 21 -13.50 6.26 -6.73
C ASP A 21 -12.31 6.35 -5.76
N PHE A 22 -12.35 5.58 -4.67
CA PHE A 22 -11.24 5.48 -3.72
C PHE A 22 -9.94 5.04 -4.39
N VAL A 23 -10.00 4.00 -5.23
CA VAL A 23 -8.83 3.48 -5.96
C VAL A 23 -8.23 4.54 -6.85
N PHE A 24 -9.06 5.34 -7.53
CA PHE A 24 -8.58 6.37 -8.45
C PHE A 24 -7.86 7.48 -7.70
N SER A 25 -8.48 8.02 -6.64
CA SER A 25 -7.84 9.03 -5.79
C SER A 25 -6.57 8.49 -5.12
N PHE A 26 -6.62 7.26 -4.60
CA PHE A 26 -5.45 6.62 -4.01
C PHE A 26 -4.33 6.41 -5.02
N ALA A 27 -4.64 6.01 -6.26
CA ALA A 27 -3.66 5.81 -7.31
C ALA A 27 -2.99 7.13 -7.72
N GLU A 28 -3.74 8.23 -7.75
CA GLU A 28 -3.22 9.58 -8.00
C GLU A 28 -2.19 9.99 -6.93
N ASP A 29 -2.59 9.90 -5.65
CA ASP A 29 -1.71 10.19 -4.51
C ASP A 29 -0.46 9.28 -4.50
N MET A 30 -0.65 7.99 -4.78
CA MET A 30 0.43 7.01 -4.77
C MET A 30 1.37 7.16 -5.95
N LYS A 31 0.87 7.59 -7.11
CA LYS A 31 1.70 7.91 -8.27
C LYS A 31 2.73 8.94 -7.86
N GLU A 32 2.32 10.05 -7.25
CA GLU A 32 3.23 11.10 -6.78
C GLU A 32 4.17 10.58 -5.67
N ASN A 33 3.63 9.91 -4.65
CA ASN A 33 4.41 9.47 -3.49
C ASN A 33 5.42 8.37 -3.82
N ILE A 34 5.03 7.32 -4.56
CA ILE A 34 5.97 6.30 -5.04
C ILE A 34 7.02 6.98 -5.91
N PHE A 35 6.58 7.87 -6.81
CA PHE A 35 7.46 8.62 -7.71
C PHE A 35 8.36 9.66 -7.05
N GLN A 36 8.21 9.92 -5.76
CA GLN A 36 9.16 10.71 -4.97
C GLN A 36 10.05 9.82 -4.09
N ARG A 37 9.50 8.77 -3.47
CA ARG A 37 10.22 7.92 -2.49
C ARG A 37 11.39 7.13 -3.07
N PHE A 38 11.32 6.71 -4.33
CA PHE A 38 12.42 5.99 -4.99
C PHE A 38 13.40 6.92 -5.75
N TYR A 39 13.31 8.25 -5.60
CA TYR A 39 13.85 9.17 -6.59
C TYR A 39 14.75 10.25 -5.99
N ARG A 40 16.07 10.05 -6.09
CA ARG A 40 17.08 11.11 -6.02
C ARG A 40 17.69 11.25 -7.42
N GLU A 41 17.17 12.21 -8.19
CA GLU A 41 17.80 12.90 -9.33
C GLU A 41 17.92 12.20 -10.72
N LYS A 42 18.18 10.89 -10.90
CA LYS A 42 18.16 10.24 -12.25
C LYS A 42 17.69 8.79 -12.23
N ARG A 43 16.68 8.45 -13.05
CA ARG A 43 16.07 7.11 -13.15
C ARG A 43 16.82 6.21 -14.14
N ASN A 44 17.19 5.00 -13.73
CA ASN A 44 17.45 3.94 -14.73
C ASN A 44 16.13 3.29 -15.19
N SER A 45 16.15 2.55 -16.30
CA SER A 45 14.92 1.98 -16.89
C SER A 45 14.27 0.90 -16.00
N GLU A 46 15.03 0.25 -15.13
CA GLU A 46 14.52 -0.84 -14.26
C GLU A 46 13.83 -0.29 -13.00
N GLU A 47 14.33 0.81 -12.43
CA GLU A 47 13.66 1.54 -11.35
C GLU A 47 12.30 2.08 -11.81
N LYS A 48 12.21 2.60 -13.05
CA LYS A 48 10.93 3.00 -13.65
C LYS A 48 9.97 1.81 -13.74
N ARG A 49 10.44 0.66 -14.26
CA ARG A 49 9.63 -0.56 -14.37
C ARG A 49 9.15 -1.04 -13.00
N PHE A 50 10.00 -1.01 -11.98
CA PHE A 50 9.62 -1.44 -10.64
C PHE A 50 8.57 -0.52 -10.01
N ALA A 51 8.71 0.81 -10.16
CA ALA A 51 7.71 1.73 -9.65
C ALA A 51 6.35 1.58 -10.37
N GLU A 52 6.35 1.43 -11.69
CA GLU A 52 5.13 1.11 -12.45
C GLU A 52 4.54 -0.24 -12.02
N TYR A 53 5.38 -1.23 -11.77
CA TYR A 53 4.96 -2.54 -11.28
C TYR A 53 4.25 -2.40 -9.93
N LEU A 54 4.82 -1.67 -8.98
CA LEU A 54 4.18 -1.41 -7.68
C LEU A 54 2.84 -0.68 -7.84
N LEU A 55 2.78 0.33 -8.71
CA LEU A 55 1.54 1.06 -8.97
C LEU A 55 0.45 0.13 -9.54
N VAL A 56 0.80 -0.72 -10.52
CA VAL A 56 -0.11 -1.73 -11.08
C VAL A 56 -0.57 -2.71 -10.00
N GLU A 57 0.35 -3.24 -9.20
CA GLU A 57 0.05 -4.19 -8.11
C GLU A 57 -0.91 -3.60 -7.08
N LEU A 58 -0.68 -2.35 -6.65
CA LEU A 58 -1.52 -1.65 -5.68
C LEU A 58 -2.95 -1.49 -6.21
N VAL A 59 -3.08 -0.93 -7.42
CA VAL A 59 -4.39 -0.62 -8.02
C VAL A 59 -5.17 -1.90 -8.33
N ARG A 60 -4.55 -2.89 -8.97
CA ARG A 60 -5.24 -4.15 -9.28
C ARG A 60 -5.62 -4.93 -8.03
N THR A 61 -4.80 -4.87 -6.97
CA THR A 61 -5.11 -5.55 -5.71
C THR A 61 -6.29 -4.90 -5.00
N LEU A 62 -6.35 -3.57 -4.99
CA LEU A 62 -7.51 -2.84 -4.46
C LEU A 62 -8.78 -3.14 -5.24
N LEU A 63 -8.69 -3.25 -6.57
CA LEU A 63 -9.81 -3.63 -7.43
C LEU A 63 -10.13 -5.14 -7.38
N CYS A 64 -9.38 -5.94 -6.63
CA CYS A 64 -9.51 -7.39 -6.56
C CYS A 64 -9.40 -8.08 -7.95
N MET A 65 -8.56 -7.53 -8.83
CA MET A 65 -8.42 -7.99 -10.21
C MET A 65 -7.15 -8.82 -10.42
N PRO A 66 -7.24 -9.96 -11.14
CA PRO A 66 -6.05 -10.62 -11.66
C PRO A 66 -5.41 -9.76 -12.77
N PRO A 67 -4.11 -9.95 -13.06
CA PRO A 67 -3.39 -9.14 -14.06
C PRO A 67 -4.07 -9.10 -15.43
N VAL A 68 -4.61 -10.23 -15.91
CA VAL A 68 -5.30 -10.30 -17.21
C VAL A 68 -6.50 -9.37 -17.27
N SER A 69 -7.40 -9.44 -16.28
CA SER A 69 -8.57 -8.59 -16.21
C SER A 69 -8.22 -7.12 -16.03
N PHE A 70 -7.19 -6.83 -15.23
CA PHE A 70 -6.70 -5.47 -15.04
C PHE A 70 -6.20 -4.86 -16.36
N TYR A 71 -5.36 -5.58 -17.11
CA TYR A 71 -4.84 -5.08 -18.39
C TYR A 71 -5.91 -5.02 -19.49
N TYR A 72 -6.93 -5.88 -19.43
CA TYR A 72 -8.12 -5.75 -20.27
C TYR A 72 -8.85 -4.43 -19.99
N ILE A 73 -9.14 -4.13 -18.73
CA ILE A 73 -9.81 -2.87 -18.35
C ILE A 73 -8.93 -1.67 -18.70
N LEU A 74 -7.64 -1.72 -18.38
CA LEU A 74 -6.68 -0.67 -18.74
C LEU A 74 -6.71 -0.38 -20.25
N LYS A 75 -6.80 -1.42 -21.10
CA LYS A 75 -6.91 -1.23 -22.56
C LYS A 75 -8.20 -0.53 -23.00
N HIS A 76 -9.29 -0.68 -22.26
CA HIS A 76 -10.61 -0.17 -22.66
C HIS A 76 -11.04 1.10 -21.92
N GLU A 77 -10.41 1.42 -20.79
CA GLU A 77 -10.76 2.54 -19.95
C GLU A 77 -9.72 3.66 -20.04
N GLU A 78 -10.07 4.74 -20.74
CA GLU A 78 -9.17 5.88 -20.98
C GLU A 78 -8.75 6.58 -19.69
N ALA A 79 -9.69 6.87 -18.80
CA ALA A 79 -9.42 7.52 -17.52
C ALA A 79 -8.38 6.74 -16.69
N LEU A 80 -8.46 5.40 -16.67
CA LEU A 80 -7.48 4.57 -15.95
C LEU A 80 -6.10 4.63 -16.63
N ARG A 81 -6.02 4.68 -17.96
CA ARG A 81 -4.74 4.81 -18.68
C ARG A 81 -4.07 6.14 -18.39
N GLU A 82 -4.83 7.23 -18.46
CA GLU A 82 -4.32 8.58 -18.20
C GLU A 82 -3.85 8.71 -16.76
N LEU A 83 -4.65 8.22 -15.82
CA LEU A 83 -4.33 8.20 -14.40
C LEU A 83 -3.00 7.49 -14.14
N LEU A 84 -2.85 6.25 -14.60
CA LEU A 84 -1.63 5.49 -14.35
C LEU A 84 -0.44 6.01 -15.15
N GLY A 85 -0.67 6.46 -16.40
CA GLY A 85 0.36 7.02 -17.26
C GLY A 85 1.56 6.10 -17.47
N LEU A 86 1.35 4.78 -17.55
CA LEU A 86 2.43 3.80 -17.63
C LEU A 86 3.27 4.00 -18.90
N GLU A 87 4.59 4.06 -18.78
CA GLU A 87 5.52 4.17 -19.91
C GLU A 87 6.09 2.81 -20.29
N LYS A 88 6.42 1.97 -19.30
CA LYS A 88 7.18 0.72 -19.48
C LYS A 88 6.31 -0.54 -19.42
N LEU A 89 5.29 -0.56 -18.57
CA LEU A 89 4.42 -1.72 -18.32
C LEU A 89 3.01 -1.49 -18.90
N LYS A 90 2.93 -0.99 -20.13
CA LYS A 90 1.66 -0.65 -20.81
C LYS A 90 0.79 -1.86 -21.13
N THR A 91 1.40 -3.03 -21.27
CA THR A 91 0.71 -4.26 -21.70
C THR A 91 0.97 -5.39 -20.70
N ILE A 92 0.08 -6.38 -20.71
CA ILE A 92 0.25 -7.60 -19.91
C ILE A 92 1.58 -8.30 -20.22
N GLY A 93 2.00 -8.34 -21.48
CA GLY A 93 3.27 -8.96 -21.87
C GLY A 93 4.48 -8.25 -21.27
N ASN A 94 4.47 -6.91 -21.21
CA ASN A 94 5.53 -6.16 -20.53
C ASN A 94 5.54 -6.41 -19.03
N TYR A 95 4.35 -6.47 -18.42
CA TYR A 95 4.17 -6.78 -17.01
C TYR A 95 4.67 -8.18 -16.67
N GLU A 96 4.25 -9.21 -17.41
CA GLU A 96 4.64 -10.61 -17.16
C GLU A 96 6.14 -10.83 -17.39
N ASP A 97 6.73 -10.18 -18.40
CA ASP A 97 8.17 -10.25 -18.62
C ASP A 97 8.94 -9.65 -17.44
N PHE A 98 8.53 -8.48 -16.95
CA PHE A 98 9.12 -7.87 -15.77
C PHE A 98 8.88 -8.71 -14.51
N ASP A 99 7.66 -9.20 -14.30
CA ASP A 99 7.29 -10.06 -13.17
C ASP A 99 8.21 -11.31 -13.15
N ARG A 100 8.39 -11.97 -14.28
CA ARG A 100 9.33 -13.11 -14.37
C ARG A 100 10.78 -12.71 -14.10
N LYS A 101 11.25 -11.57 -14.64
CA LYS A 101 12.66 -11.17 -14.60
C LYS A 101 13.09 -10.47 -13.31
N ARG A 102 12.17 -9.84 -12.57
CA ARG A 102 12.51 -9.01 -11.39
C ARG A 102 13.26 -9.76 -10.30
N LYS A 103 13.04 -11.07 -10.19
CA LYS A 103 13.77 -11.96 -9.27
C LYS A 103 15.28 -12.02 -9.56
N TYR A 104 15.68 -11.79 -10.81
CA TYR A 104 17.07 -11.77 -11.26
C TYR A 104 17.69 -10.36 -11.23
N LEU A 105 16.86 -9.31 -11.17
CA LEU A 105 17.31 -7.92 -10.99
C LEU A 105 17.83 -7.63 -9.57
N LYS A 106 17.77 -8.62 -8.68
CA LYS A 106 18.26 -8.61 -7.30
C LYS A 106 19.67 -8.02 -7.16
N MET A 107 20.58 -8.30 -8.10
CA MET A 107 21.96 -7.80 -8.05
C MET A 107 22.08 -6.27 -8.01
N HIS A 108 21.15 -5.54 -8.64
CA HIS A 108 21.20 -4.08 -8.66
C HIS A 108 20.75 -3.48 -7.33
N LEU A 109 19.78 -4.12 -6.65
CA LEU A 109 19.28 -3.66 -5.36
C LEU A 109 20.12 -4.14 -4.19
N ASP A 110 20.69 -5.33 -4.24
CA ASP A 110 21.64 -5.78 -3.23
C ASP A 110 22.80 -4.78 -3.12
N ARG A 111 23.25 -4.17 -4.23
CA ARG A 111 24.25 -3.08 -4.22
C ARG A 111 23.71 -1.79 -3.60
N ILE A 112 22.50 -1.37 -3.94
CA ILE A 112 21.86 -0.17 -3.36
C ILE A 112 21.62 -0.35 -1.85
N MET A 113 21.15 -1.53 -1.44
CA MET A 113 20.89 -1.92 -0.06
C MET A 113 22.19 -2.04 0.74
N LYS A 114 23.23 -2.72 0.23
CA LYS A 114 24.54 -2.78 0.89
C LYS A 114 25.14 -1.38 1.08
N ARG A 115 24.99 -0.50 0.09
CA ARG A 115 25.48 0.88 0.17
C ARG A 115 24.71 1.72 1.20
N ASN A 116 23.38 1.57 1.27
CA ASN A 116 22.53 2.49 2.03
C ASN A 116 22.18 1.99 3.44
N LEU A 117 22.09 0.68 3.67
CA LEU A 117 21.50 0.11 4.89
C LEU A 117 22.49 -0.59 5.81
N LYS A 118 23.75 -0.81 5.38
CA LYS A 118 24.81 -1.52 6.15
C LYS A 118 24.33 -2.81 6.86
N THR A 119 23.28 -3.45 6.36
CA THR A 119 22.66 -4.63 6.96
C THR A 119 23.23 -5.90 6.37
N GLU A 120 23.57 -6.87 7.22
CA GLU A 120 23.96 -8.22 6.82
C GLU A 120 22.77 -9.05 6.28
N ASP A 121 23.12 -10.14 5.60
CA ASP A 121 22.25 -11.01 4.81
C ASP A 121 20.85 -11.27 5.41
N GLY A 122 19.82 -10.90 4.65
CA GLY A 122 18.41 -11.12 5.01
C GLY A 122 17.46 -10.68 3.90
N ASN A 123 16.21 -11.17 3.94
CA ASN A 123 15.18 -10.65 3.04
C ASN A 123 14.65 -9.32 3.61
N LEU A 124 14.75 -8.24 2.83
CA LEU A 124 14.30 -6.91 3.23
C LEU A 124 12.87 -6.66 2.75
N PHE A 125 12.05 -6.20 3.69
CA PHE A 125 10.68 -5.80 3.46
C PHE A 125 10.45 -4.37 3.93
N VAL A 126 9.47 -3.71 3.34
CA VAL A 126 8.98 -2.41 3.77
C VAL A 126 7.49 -2.49 3.98
N LEU A 127 7.04 -2.14 5.19
CA LEU A 127 5.64 -1.92 5.51
C LEU A 127 5.39 -0.41 5.56
N TYR A 128 4.46 0.03 4.72
CA TYR A 128 3.99 1.41 4.73
C TYR A 128 2.55 1.48 5.18
N LEU A 129 2.25 2.52 5.96
CA LEU A 129 0.90 2.95 6.27
C LEU A 129 0.67 4.34 5.67
N THR A 130 -0.45 4.51 4.97
CA THR A 130 -0.89 5.81 4.46
C THR A 130 -2.38 6.00 4.67
N ILE A 131 -2.87 7.22 4.51
CA ILE A 131 -4.29 7.54 4.55
C ILE A 131 -4.77 7.75 3.12
N GLY A 132 -5.67 6.88 2.65
CA GLY A 132 -6.41 7.09 1.40
C GLY A 132 -7.73 7.79 1.67
N GLU A 133 -8.20 8.61 0.73
CA GLU A 133 -9.46 9.35 0.83
C GLU A 133 -10.48 8.87 -0.19
N ALA A 134 -11.76 8.91 0.17
CA ALA A 134 -12.88 8.69 -0.75
C ALA A 134 -13.94 9.78 -0.59
N ASP A 135 -14.40 10.37 -1.69
CA ASP A 135 -15.58 11.24 -1.69
C ASP A 135 -16.87 10.40 -1.72
N VAL A 136 -17.65 10.47 -0.65
CA VAL A 136 -18.92 9.75 -0.51
C VAL A 136 -20.15 10.56 -0.98
N ASN A 137 -19.97 11.78 -1.51
CA ASN A 137 -21.05 12.58 -2.10
C ASN A 137 -21.85 11.80 -3.15
N LYS A 138 -21.13 11.12 -4.05
CA LYS A 138 -21.70 10.35 -5.18
C LYS A 138 -22.64 9.23 -4.73
N LEU A 139 -22.60 8.85 -3.46
CA LEU A 139 -23.44 7.79 -2.90
C LEU A 139 -24.79 8.31 -2.38
N ARG A 140 -25.12 9.58 -2.61
CA ARG A 140 -26.21 10.31 -1.91
C ARG A 140 -26.10 10.18 -0.37
N LYS A 141 -24.89 9.90 0.12
CA LYS A 141 -24.56 9.69 1.53
C LYS A 141 -24.12 10.97 2.23
N GLY A 142 -24.02 12.10 1.52
CA GLY A 142 -23.80 13.40 2.14
C GLY A 142 -24.81 13.71 3.25
N LYS A 143 -26.05 13.21 3.13
CA LYS A 143 -27.06 13.28 4.21
C LYS A 143 -26.69 12.43 5.43
N ALA A 144 -26.23 11.19 5.24
CA ALA A 144 -25.78 10.32 6.34
C ALA A 144 -24.50 10.82 7.03
N VAL A 145 -23.61 11.49 6.30
CA VAL A 145 -22.45 12.19 6.90
C VAL A 145 -22.90 13.45 7.65
N LYS A 146 -23.80 14.26 7.06
CA LYS A 146 -24.39 15.44 7.73
C LYS A 146 -25.23 15.10 8.96
N GLU A 147 -25.85 13.92 8.98
CA GLU A 147 -26.64 13.37 10.10
C GLU A 147 -25.78 12.61 11.12
N GLY A 148 -24.45 12.53 10.94
CA GLY A 148 -23.53 11.88 11.88
C GLY A 148 -23.66 10.34 11.94
N LEU A 149 -24.31 9.72 10.94
CA LEU A 149 -24.45 8.26 10.84
C LEU A 149 -23.16 7.60 10.35
N ILE A 150 -22.44 8.28 9.45
CA ILE A 150 -21.04 7.97 9.16
C ILE A 150 -20.22 8.69 10.22
N ASP A 151 -19.30 7.96 10.86
CA ASP A 151 -18.56 8.47 12.00
C ASP A 151 -17.90 9.82 11.65
N LEU A 152 -18.15 10.85 12.46
CA LEU A 152 -17.63 12.21 12.28
C LEU A 152 -16.10 12.21 12.10
N GLU A 153 -15.45 11.19 12.65
CA GLU A 153 -14.01 11.01 12.67
C GLU A 153 -13.41 10.60 11.32
N PHE A 154 -14.24 10.18 10.36
CA PHE A 154 -13.81 9.93 8.98
C PHE A 154 -13.69 11.22 8.15
N LEU A 155 -14.31 12.32 8.56
CA LEU A 155 -14.27 13.61 7.86
C LEU A 155 -12.87 14.22 7.93
N ARG A 156 -12.09 14.12 6.83
CA ARG A 156 -10.79 14.80 6.74
C ARG A 156 -10.92 16.29 6.39
N SER A 157 -12.06 16.70 5.84
CA SER A 157 -12.39 18.10 5.54
C SER A 157 -13.77 18.45 6.08
N MET A 158 -13.79 19.26 7.14
CA MET A 158 -15.02 19.87 7.69
C MET A 158 -15.70 20.81 6.68
N THR A 159 -14.95 21.31 5.70
CA THR A 159 -15.43 22.21 4.63
C THR A 159 -16.11 21.47 3.48
N LYS A 160 -15.64 20.28 3.09
CA LYS A 160 -16.27 19.47 2.03
C LYS A 160 -17.38 18.55 2.57
N GLY A 161 -17.30 18.13 3.83
CA GLY A 161 -18.37 17.40 4.53
C GLY A 161 -18.67 15.99 4.01
N THR A 162 -17.92 15.47 3.04
CA THR A 162 -18.22 14.20 2.36
C THR A 162 -17.00 13.34 2.06
N VAL A 163 -15.82 13.69 2.57
CA VAL A 163 -14.59 12.94 2.32
C VAL A 163 -14.26 12.09 3.54
N VAL A 164 -14.11 10.77 3.33
CA VAL A 164 -13.88 9.75 4.36
C VAL A 164 -12.46 9.19 4.21
N GLY A 165 -11.68 9.14 5.30
CA GLY A 165 -10.29 8.66 5.29
C GLY A 165 -10.08 7.23 5.81
N PHE A 166 -9.24 6.44 5.13
CA PHE A 166 -8.96 5.03 5.46
C PHE A 166 -7.48 4.77 5.61
N GLN A 167 -7.11 3.88 6.53
CA GLN A 167 -5.73 3.42 6.64
C GLN A 167 -5.45 2.35 5.58
N VAL A 168 -4.49 2.59 4.69
CA VAL A 168 -4.02 1.62 3.71
C VAL A 168 -2.63 1.16 4.10
N ALA A 169 -2.51 -0.13 4.42
CA ALA A 169 -1.22 -0.75 4.69
C ALA A 169 -0.80 -1.61 3.50
N TYR A 170 0.43 -1.45 3.02
CA TYR A 170 0.99 -2.29 1.97
C TYR A 170 2.42 -2.71 2.28
N LEU A 171 2.73 -3.95 1.90
CA LEU A 171 3.97 -4.64 2.18
C LEU A 171 4.69 -4.95 0.87
N ILE A 172 5.95 -4.53 0.80
CA ILE A 172 6.82 -4.70 -0.36
C ILE A 172 8.05 -5.51 0.05
N ASN A 173 8.46 -6.45 -0.79
CA ASN A 173 9.69 -7.21 -0.65
C ASN A 173 10.75 -6.62 -1.57
N LEU A 174 11.67 -5.86 -0.99
CA LEU A 174 12.74 -5.21 -1.74
C LEU A 174 13.78 -6.23 -2.25
N SER A 175 13.98 -7.34 -1.54
CA SER A 175 14.91 -8.39 -1.98
C SER A 175 14.46 -9.15 -3.22
N LYS A 176 13.15 -9.15 -3.52
CA LYS A 176 12.59 -9.80 -4.72
C LYS A 176 11.95 -8.83 -5.70
N LEU A 177 11.93 -7.54 -5.38
CA LEU A 177 11.14 -6.54 -6.10
C LEU A 177 9.67 -6.96 -6.28
N SER A 178 9.06 -7.51 -5.24
CA SER A 178 7.68 -7.98 -5.29
C SER A 178 6.78 -7.21 -4.35
N PHE A 179 5.54 -7.04 -4.77
CA PHE A 179 4.44 -6.67 -3.88
C PHE A 179 3.97 -7.93 -3.14
N GLU A 180 3.73 -7.83 -1.83
CA GLU A 180 3.43 -8.99 -0.99
C GLU A 180 2.01 -9.01 -0.46
N LYS A 181 1.49 -7.84 -0.06
CA LYS A 181 0.16 -7.69 0.54
C LYS A 181 -0.26 -6.23 0.56
N LEU A 182 -1.56 -5.98 0.38
CA LEU A 182 -2.23 -4.72 0.76
C LEU A 182 -3.48 -5.06 1.56
N LYS A 183 -3.80 -4.18 2.51
CA LYS A 183 -5.07 -4.22 3.23
C LYS A 183 -5.53 -2.82 3.61
N ILE A 184 -6.83 -2.61 3.51
CA ILE A 184 -7.51 -1.40 3.97
C ILE A 184 -8.06 -1.68 5.36
N TYR A 185 -7.89 -0.70 6.25
CA TYR A 185 -8.41 -0.71 7.61
C TYR A 185 -9.22 0.56 7.86
N SER A 186 -10.08 0.51 8.87
CA SER A 186 -10.70 1.71 9.41
C SER A 186 -9.65 2.67 9.95
N LYS A 187 -10.00 3.97 10.04
CA LYS A 187 -9.09 5.01 10.54
C LYS A 187 -8.61 4.76 11.98
N HIS A 188 -9.39 4.06 12.80
CA HIS A 188 -9.09 3.72 14.20
C HIS A 188 -8.47 2.35 14.38
N ALA A 189 -8.19 1.62 13.30
CA ALA A 189 -7.55 0.32 13.44
C ALA A 189 -6.23 0.47 14.21
N GLU A 190 -6.14 -0.28 15.30
CA GLU A 190 -4.95 -0.25 16.14
C GLU A 190 -3.74 -0.68 15.32
N LYS A 191 -2.66 0.10 15.39
CA LYS A 191 -1.44 -0.22 14.66
C LYS A 191 -0.85 -1.56 15.05
N LYS A 192 -1.07 -2.02 16.30
CA LYS A 192 -0.70 -3.37 16.75
C LYS A 192 -1.45 -4.46 15.97
N ARG A 193 -2.75 -4.26 15.69
CA ARG A 193 -3.52 -5.18 14.84
C ARG A 193 -2.97 -5.21 13.42
N ILE A 194 -2.72 -4.04 12.83
CA ILE A 194 -2.14 -3.94 11.49
C ILE A 194 -0.77 -4.62 11.44
N TRP A 195 0.08 -4.39 12.44
CA TRP A 195 1.39 -5.03 12.57
C TRP A 195 1.28 -6.55 12.62
N LYS A 196 0.39 -7.07 13.47
CA LYS A 196 0.15 -8.53 13.55
C LYS A 196 -0.22 -9.09 12.18
N GLU A 197 -1.22 -8.50 11.51
CA GLU A 197 -1.74 -9.04 10.25
C GLU A 197 -0.79 -8.85 9.05
N MET A 198 -0.05 -7.74 9.00
CA MET A 198 0.80 -7.38 7.86
C MET A 198 2.24 -7.85 8.03
N ALA A 199 2.78 -7.84 9.24
CA ALA A 199 4.14 -8.28 9.53
C ALA A 199 4.15 -9.71 10.05
N ASN A 200 3.54 -9.98 11.20
CA ASN A 200 3.69 -11.26 11.89
C ASN A 200 3.08 -12.42 11.10
N ASP A 201 1.81 -12.29 10.68
CA ASP A 201 1.09 -13.37 10.02
C ASP A 201 1.61 -13.62 8.59
N LYS A 202 2.12 -12.56 7.92
CA LYS A 202 2.59 -12.64 6.53
C LYS A 202 4.06 -13.02 6.40
N LEU A 203 4.91 -12.48 7.29
CA LEU A 203 6.36 -12.65 7.23
C LEU A 203 6.89 -13.61 8.29
N GLY A 204 6.20 -13.75 9.41
CA GLY A 204 6.67 -14.52 10.55
C GLY A 204 6.90 -15.99 10.21
N THR A 205 8.02 -16.52 10.67
CA THR A 205 8.33 -17.95 10.56
C THR A 205 9.16 -18.41 11.73
N LYS A 206 8.97 -19.66 12.16
CA LYS A 206 9.81 -20.29 13.17
C LYS A 206 11.14 -20.80 12.59
N GLN A 207 11.20 -21.05 11.28
CA GLN A 207 12.37 -21.62 10.57
C GLN A 207 12.65 -20.90 9.24
N GLY A 208 13.88 -20.95 8.75
CA GLY A 208 14.29 -20.31 7.48
C GLY A 208 15.02 -18.97 7.65
N LYS A 209 15.08 -18.14 6.60
CA LYS A 209 15.85 -16.89 6.63
C LYS A 209 15.19 -15.81 7.49
N ILE A 210 16.03 -15.04 8.17
CA ILE A 210 15.62 -13.83 8.89
C ILE A 210 15.15 -12.78 7.87
N LYS A 211 14.11 -12.04 8.26
CA LYS A 211 13.52 -10.97 7.45
C LYS A 211 13.65 -9.65 8.18
N THR A 212 14.22 -8.65 7.53
CA THR A 212 14.29 -7.29 8.06
C THR A 212 13.06 -6.53 7.56
N LEU A 213 12.30 -5.92 8.46
CA LEU A 213 11.11 -5.16 8.14
C LEU A 213 11.32 -3.68 8.48
N LEU A 214 11.40 -2.83 7.46
CA LEU A 214 11.40 -1.38 7.62
C LEU A 214 9.95 -0.90 7.78
N ALA A 215 9.68 -0.07 8.78
CA ALA A 215 8.36 0.50 9.02
C ALA A 215 8.42 1.96 9.47
N ASP A 216 7.35 2.70 9.22
CA ASP A 216 7.22 4.10 9.64
C ASP A 216 7.17 4.27 11.17
N ALA A 217 7.48 5.48 11.63
CA ALA A 217 7.43 5.86 13.05
C ALA A 217 6.03 5.77 13.68
N GLY A 218 5.00 5.59 12.85
CA GLY A 218 3.67 5.27 13.30
C GLY A 218 3.62 3.94 14.04
N PHE A 219 4.38 2.94 13.62
CA PHE A 219 4.43 1.60 14.25
C PHE A 219 5.39 1.49 15.44
N PHE A 220 6.00 2.58 15.88
CA PHE A 220 6.95 2.56 16.99
C PHE A 220 6.24 2.17 18.29
N ALA A 221 6.41 0.91 18.70
CA ALA A 221 5.92 0.36 19.94
C ALA A 221 6.82 -0.79 20.38
N TYR A 222 7.25 -0.79 21.64
CA TYR A 222 8.16 -1.82 22.19
C TYR A 222 7.62 -3.25 21.98
N VAL A 223 6.30 -3.44 22.11
CA VAL A 223 5.65 -4.73 21.90
C VAL A 223 5.85 -5.29 20.49
N ASN A 224 5.99 -4.44 19.46
CA ASN A 224 6.22 -4.90 18.09
C ASN A 224 7.61 -5.53 17.93
N TYR A 225 8.61 -5.07 18.69
CA TYR A 225 9.95 -5.69 18.75
C TYR A 225 9.92 -7.06 19.45
N LEU A 226 9.18 -7.15 20.57
CA LEU A 226 9.04 -8.40 21.32
C LEU A 226 8.28 -9.47 20.54
N ASP A 227 7.13 -9.10 19.96
CA ASP A 227 6.23 -10.04 19.26
C ASP A 227 6.88 -10.62 17.99
N THR A 228 7.83 -9.90 17.39
CA THR A 228 8.52 -10.32 16.16
C THR A 228 9.81 -11.11 16.40
N ALA A 229 10.42 -10.98 17.58
CA ALA A 229 11.68 -11.65 17.91
C ALA A 229 11.60 -13.19 17.73
N ARG A 230 10.46 -13.80 18.10
CA ARG A 230 10.21 -15.24 17.95
C ARG A 230 9.82 -15.67 16.54
N LEU A 231 9.59 -14.71 15.64
CA LEU A 231 9.10 -14.92 14.28
C LEU A 231 10.20 -14.70 13.22
N ARG A 232 11.46 -14.55 13.64
CA ARG A 232 12.61 -14.26 12.76
C ARG A 232 12.36 -13.03 11.87
N VAL A 233 11.60 -12.06 12.39
CA VAL A 233 11.39 -10.75 11.80
C VAL A 233 12.15 -9.75 12.66
N ILE A 234 13.06 -9.00 12.05
CA ILE A 234 13.79 -7.90 12.71
C ILE A 234 13.11 -6.59 12.30
N PRO A 235 12.34 -5.95 13.18
CA PRO A 235 11.77 -4.65 12.88
C PRO A 235 12.80 -3.54 13.01
N VAL A 236 12.89 -2.72 11.97
CA VAL A 236 13.61 -1.45 11.95
C VAL A 236 12.57 -0.37 11.74
N ILE A 237 12.13 0.23 12.84
CA ILE A 237 11.06 1.21 12.85
C ILE A 237 11.69 2.58 13.00
N GLU A 238 11.29 3.53 12.16
CA GLU A 238 11.72 4.92 12.27
C GLU A 238 11.39 5.46 13.67
N SER A 239 12.32 6.19 14.28
CA SER A 239 12.08 6.81 15.58
C SER A 239 11.15 8.00 15.42
N ARG A 240 10.25 8.22 16.38
CA ARG A 240 9.55 9.52 16.45
C ARG A 240 10.57 10.58 16.86
N SER A 241 10.44 11.78 16.29
CA SER A 241 11.30 12.95 16.57
C SER A 241 11.43 13.27 18.06
N ASP A 242 10.47 12.82 18.87
CA ASP A 242 10.35 13.15 20.30
C ASP A 242 10.80 11.99 21.21
N CYS A 243 11.27 10.88 20.65
CA CYS A 243 11.87 9.77 21.40
C CYS A 243 13.40 9.93 21.39
N LYS A 244 13.91 10.81 22.27
CA LYS A 244 15.32 10.78 22.71
C LYS A 244 15.47 9.88 23.93
#